data_AF-A0A108UAY4-F1
#
_entry.id   AF-A0A108UAY4-F1
#
_cell.length_a   1.000
_cell.length_b   1.000
_cell.length_c   1.000
_cell.angle_alpha   90.00
_cell.angle_beta   90.00
_cell.angle_gamma   90.00
#
_symmetry.space_group_name_H-M   'P 1'
#
loop_
_entity.id
_entity.type
_entity.pdbx_description
1 polymer ?
#
loop_
_entity_poly.entity_id
_entity_poly.type
_entity_poly.pdbx_seq_one_letter_code
_entity_poly.pdbx_strand_id
1 'polypeptide(L)'
;MPVHVVALNTKVRPQLGFRYRPVGAEIPPPPEPHLAAWEMAAGGGLLGAAIAVAGDYVWHKRKAQENFEPIEKAGCDLQVDAPLQQAVTDAIGRSAWGAKASPVVSAANDRDLDKLVATDESRHVFAVTASLSPDLIALVTSVEVAAYAQSDGRSDWKKTPAWKDQLFVISDPVEPSAKTLADIERMKAEEHARYEASGADALIKKVNARQGDQIDRKNALEAMKLHKKNMAEASLPHWSAESIVRERATMWTQDSCRRMQAAVAQAGSEAGRMLDALYAQQLPPRLALKDEATGEFANERHIRSLPGGVYVSRTWGGVSPPLGYRYDLLPMED
;
A
#
# COMPACT_ATOMS: atom_id res chain seq x y z
N MET A 1 5.85 30.37 -8.98
CA MET A 1 5.20 29.11 -9.38
C MET A 1 4.62 28.47 -8.12
N PRO A 2 3.30 28.21 -8.07
CA PRO A 2 2.66 27.48 -6.98
C PRO A 2 3.33 26.12 -6.72
N VAL A 3 3.35 25.75 -5.45
CA VAL A 3 3.87 24.47 -4.96
C VAL A 3 2.79 23.81 -4.11
N HIS A 4 2.46 22.56 -4.38
CA HIS A 4 1.42 21.81 -3.69
C HIS A 4 2.02 20.54 -3.08
N VAL A 5 1.72 20.28 -1.81
CA VAL A 5 2.09 19.03 -1.11
C VAL A 5 0.80 18.32 -0.72
N VAL A 6 0.46 17.28 -1.47
CA VAL A 6 -0.81 16.57 -1.35
C VAL A 6 -0.59 15.20 -0.72
N ALA A 7 -1.20 14.93 0.43
CA ALA A 7 -1.27 13.58 0.99
C ALA A 7 -2.40 12.80 0.31
N LEU A 8 -2.09 11.68 -0.36
CA LEU A 8 -3.09 10.85 -1.03
C LEU A 8 -3.91 10.00 -0.04
N ASN A 9 -3.37 9.76 1.15
CA ASN A 9 -4.05 9.11 2.26
C ASN A 9 -3.59 9.73 3.58
N THR A 10 -4.51 9.79 4.54
CA THR A 10 -4.28 10.39 5.87
C THR A 10 -3.79 9.37 6.88
N LYS A 11 -4.25 8.13 6.79
CA LYS A 11 -3.81 7.02 7.64
C LYS A 11 -3.08 5.94 6.86
N VAL A 12 -2.21 5.18 7.52
CA VAL A 12 -1.65 3.93 6.96
C VAL A 12 -2.79 3.01 6.56
N ARG A 13 -2.75 2.50 5.31
CA ARG A 13 -3.68 1.51 4.77
C ARG A 13 -2.90 0.38 4.08
N PRO A 14 -3.41 -0.85 4.03
CA PRO A 14 -2.77 -1.92 3.27
C PRO A 14 -3.03 -1.75 1.77
N GLN A 15 -2.08 -2.16 0.96
CA GLN A 15 -2.25 -2.36 -0.47
C GLN A 15 -3.05 -3.64 -0.72
N LEU A 16 -3.96 -3.63 -1.70
CA LEU A 16 -4.83 -4.78 -1.98
C LEU A 16 -4.10 -5.91 -2.73
N GLY A 17 -3.09 -5.57 -3.54
CA GLY A 17 -2.40 -6.54 -4.39
C GLY A 17 -3.16 -6.92 -5.66
N PHE A 18 -4.17 -6.14 -6.06
CA PHE A 18 -5.03 -6.43 -7.22
C PHE A 18 -4.52 -5.73 -8.48
N ARG A 19 -4.36 -4.40 -8.44
CA ARG A 19 -3.94 -3.58 -9.60
C ARG A 19 -2.45 -3.28 -9.56
N TYR A 20 -1.65 -4.18 -10.12
CA TYR A 20 -0.23 -3.91 -10.32
C TYR A 20 -0.01 -2.89 -11.43
N ARG A 21 0.64 -1.77 -11.11
CA ARG A 21 1.13 -0.79 -12.10
C ARG A 21 2.65 -0.81 -12.14
N PRO A 22 3.28 -1.24 -13.25
CA PRO A 22 4.73 -1.19 -13.38
C PRO A 22 5.26 0.20 -13.05
N VAL A 23 6.27 0.24 -12.19
CA VAL A 23 6.88 1.51 -11.79
C VAL A 23 7.68 2.07 -12.98
N GLY A 24 7.53 3.36 -13.27
CA GLY A 24 8.14 4.01 -14.43
C GLY A 24 7.39 3.83 -15.76
N ALA A 25 6.30 3.05 -15.81
CA ALA A 25 5.47 2.96 -17.01
C ALA A 25 4.42 4.09 -17.02
N GLU A 26 4.34 4.85 -18.12
CA GLU A 26 3.29 5.86 -18.36
C GLU A 26 1.97 5.21 -18.80
N ILE A 27 1.53 4.17 -18.08
CA ILE A 27 0.26 3.51 -18.36
C ILE A 27 -0.82 4.26 -17.58
N PRO A 28 -1.89 4.76 -18.23
CA PRO A 28 -2.99 5.39 -17.54
C PRO A 28 -3.59 4.43 -16.49
N PRO A 29 -4.14 4.96 -15.38
CA PRO A 29 -4.80 4.13 -14.38
C PRO A 29 -5.88 3.28 -15.08
N PRO A 30 -5.96 1.96 -14.84
CA PRO A 30 -7.08 1.17 -15.32
C PRO A 30 -8.38 1.75 -14.73
N PRO A 31 -9.50 1.77 -15.49
CA PRO A 31 -10.77 2.31 -15.04
C PRO A 31 -11.16 1.69 -13.70
N GLU A 32 -11.82 2.44 -12.82
CA GLU A 32 -12.21 1.95 -11.50
C GLU A 32 -13.04 0.67 -11.60
N PRO A 33 -12.92 -0.30 -10.67
CA PRO A 33 -13.57 -1.61 -10.84
C PRO A 33 -15.10 -1.49 -11.00
N HIS A 34 -15.69 -0.51 -10.31
CA HIS A 34 -17.12 -0.22 -10.37
C HIS A 34 -17.55 0.40 -11.72
N LEU A 35 -16.67 1.17 -12.36
CA LEU A 35 -16.88 1.73 -13.71
C LEU A 35 -16.55 0.72 -14.81
N ALA A 36 -15.51 -0.11 -14.63
CA ALA A 36 -15.10 -1.14 -15.57
C ALA A 36 -16.21 -2.19 -15.78
N ALA A 37 -16.98 -2.49 -14.72
CA ALA A 37 -18.16 -3.35 -14.84
C ALA A 37 -19.26 -2.73 -15.71
N TRP A 38 -19.49 -1.41 -15.60
CA TRP A 38 -20.43 -0.67 -16.45
C TRP A 38 -19.93 -0.59 -17.89
N GLU A 39 -18.69 -0.18 -18.12
CA GLU A 39 -18.12 0.05 -19.45
C GLU A 39 -18.01 -1.25 -20.26
N MET A 40 -17.64 -2.35 -19.60
CA MET A 40 -17.62 -3.68 -20.25
C MET A 40 -19.03 -4.28 -20.46
N ALA A 41 -20.02 -3.90 -19.64
CA ALA A 41 -21.43 -4.28 -19.85
C ALA A 41 -22.07 -3.50 -21.01
N ALA A 42 -21.71 -2.22 -21.19
CA ALA A 42 -22.20 -1.39 -22.29
C ALA A 42 -21.64 -1.80 -23.67
N GLY A 43 -20.45 -2.42 -23.70
CA GLY A 43 -19.79 -2.91 -24.93
C GLY A 43 -20.28 -4.27 -25.46
N GLY A 44 -21.31 -4.88 -24.86
CA GLY A 44 -22.04 -6.02 -25.42
C GLY A 44 -21.33 -7.39 -25.45
N GLY A 45 -20.11 -7.55 -24.89
CA GLY A 45 -19.33 -8.79 -25.07
C GLY A 45 -18.59 -9.35 -23.85
N LEU A 46 -18.52 -8.66 -22.70
CA LEU A 46 -17.54 -8.99 -21.65
C LEU A 46 -18.10 -9.06 -20.23
N LEU A 47 -19.39 -9.40 -20.04
CA LEU A 47 -19.96 -9.59 -18.71
C LEU A 47 -19.17 -10.61 -17.86
N GLY A 48 -18.69 -11.72 -18.46
CA GLY A 48 -17.91 -12.73 -17.75
C GLY A 48 -16.53 -12.25 -17.26
N ALA A 49 -15.82 -11.48 -18.09
CA ALA A 49 -14.51 -10.91 -17.72
C ALA A 49 -14.67 -9.81 -16.65
N ALA A 50 -15.71 -8.98 -16.76
CA ALA A 50 -16.05 -7.99 -15.75
C ALA A 50 -16.39 -8.63 -14.39
N ILE A 51 -17.16 -9.74 -14.37
CA ILE A 51 -17.46 -10.51 -13.16
C ILE A 51 -16.19 -11.11 -12.56
N ALA A 52 -15.27 -11.64 -13.37
CA ALA A 52 -14.01 -12.18 -12.88
C ALA A 52 -13.13 -11.10 -12.23
N VAL A 53 -12.98 -9.94 -12.87
CA VAL A 53 -12.25 -8.77 -12.33
C VAL A 53 -12.89 -8.26 -11.05
N ALA A 54 -14.22 -8.18 -10.99
CA ALA A 54 -14.94 -7.76 -9.78
C ALA A 54 -14.80 -8.79 -8.64
N GLY A 55 -14.86 -10.09 -8.96
CA GLY A 55 -14.67 -11.16 -7.98
C GLY A 55 -13.26 -11.17 -7.40
N ASP A 56 -12.25 -10.95 -8.25
CA ASP A 56 -10.85 -10.87 -7.84
C ASP A 56 -10.58 -9.64 -6.96
N TYR A 57 -11.14 -8.48 -7.33
CA TYR A 57 -11.12 -7.28 -6.46
C TYR A 57 -11.77 -7.54 -5.09
N VAL A 58 -12.96 -8.14 -5.05
CA VAL A 58 -13.66 -8.45 -3.80
C VAL A 58 -12.83 -9.40 -2.94
N TRP A 59 -12.17 -10.38 -3.55
CA TRP A 59 -11.29 -11.31 -2.85
C TRP A 59 -10.08 -10.59 -2.25
N HIS A 60 -9.37 -9.77 -3.03
CA HIS A 60 -8.22 -8.99 -2.58
C HIS A 60 -8.59 -7.98 -1.49
N LYS A 61 -9.71 -7.27 -1.66
CA LYS A 61 -10.26 -6.35 -0.65
C LYS A 61 -10.53 -7.08 0.66
N ARG A 62 -11.26 -8.20 0.61
CA ARG A 62 -11.57 -9.00 1.80
C ARG A 62 -10.30 -9.50 2.48
N LYS A 63 -9.29 -9.95 1.72
CA LYS A 63 -8.02 -10.41 2.29
C LYS A 63 -7.21 -9.30 2.94
N ALA A 64 -7.15 -8.12 2.32
CA ALA A 64 -6.52 -6.95 2.91
C ALA A 64 -7.23 -6.55 4.21
N GLN A 65 -8.57 -6.54 4.23
CA GLN A 65 -9.36 -6.28 5.44
C GLN A 65 -9.08 -7.29 6.55
N GLU A 66 -9.21 -8.60 6.26
CA GLU A 66 -8.95 -9.68 7.24
C GLU A 66 -7.55 -9.59 7.86
N ASN A 67 -6.53 -9.22 7.07
CA ASN A 67 -5.16 -9.13 7.55
C ASN A 67 -4.84 -7.82 8.26
N PHE A 68 -5.56 -6.74 7.96
CA PHE A 68 -5.35 -5.42 8.53
C PHE A 68 -6.19 -5.14 9.78
N GLU A 69 -7.32 -5.84 9.95
CA GLU A 69 -8.20 -5.72 11.11
C GLU A 69 -7.46 -5.78 12.47
N PRO A 70 -6.46 -6.66 12.70
CA PRO A 70 -5.70 -6.65 13.95
C PRO A 70 -4.91 -5.35 14.17
N ILE A 71 -4.40 -4.74 13.09
CA ILE A 71 -3.65 -3.47 13.13
C ILE A 71 -4.58 -2.32 13.48
N GLU A 72 -5.77 -2.26 12.86
CA GLU A 72 -6.79 -1.25 13.18
C GLU A 72 -7.30 -1.39 14.62
N LYS A 73 -7.61 -2.61 15.06
CA LYS A 73 -8.08 -2.87 16.44
C LYS A 73 -7.04 -2.48 17.50
N ALA A 74 -5.75 -2.56 17.16
CA ALA A 74 -4.67 -2.13 18.04
C ALA A 74 -4.42 -0.60 18.00
N GLY A 75 -5.10 0.16 17.13
CA GLY A 75 -4.88 1.59 16.92
C GLY A 75 -3.56 1.90 16.19
N CYS A 76 -3.08 0.96 15.38
CA CYS A 76 -1.81 1.06 14.65
C CYS A 76 -1.99 1.54 13.19
N ASP A 77 -3.20 1.91 12.78
CA ASP A 77 -3.54 2.63 11.55
C ASP A 77 -3.18 4.12 11.66
N LEU A 78 -1.89 4.39 11.92
CA LEU A 78 -1.39 5.71 12.30
C LEU A 78 -1.71 6.79 11.24
N GLN A 79 -1.95 8.01 11.70
CA GLN A 79 -1.95 9.19 10.84
C GLN A 79 -0.55 9.42 10.25
N VAL A 80 -0.48 9.66 8.95
CA VAL A 80 0.76 9.79 8.16
C VAL A 80 0.83 11.05 7.31
N ASP A 81 -0.30 11.70 7.02
CA ASP A 81 -0.34 12.92 6.21
C ASP A 81 0.56 14.01 6.78
N ALA A 82 0.27 14.50 8.00
CA ALA A 82 0.98 15.60 8.61
C ALA A 82 2.51 15.37 8.70
N PRO A 83 3.02 14.25 9.26
CA PRO A 83 4.46 14.05 9.36
C PRO A 83 5.15 13.93 7.98
N LEU A 84 4.51 13.29 7.00
CA LEU A 84 5.10 13.15 5.67
C LEU A 84 5.05 14.45 4.87
N GLN A 85 3.94 15.19 4.95
CA GLN A 85 3.81 16.50 4.31
C GLN A 85 4.78 17.52 4.91
N GLN A 86 4.99 17.48 6.23
CA GLN A 86 5.99 18.30 6.90
C GLN A 86 7.39 17.95 6.39
N ALA A 87 7.76 16.67 6.32
CA ALA A 87 9.07 16.26 5.82
C ALA A 87 9.34 16.73 4.37
N VAL A 88 8.32 16.67 3.50
CA VAL A 88 8.39 17.19 2.13
C VAL A 88 8.53 18.72 2.14
N THR A 89 7.74 19.42 2.96
CA THR A 89 7.74 20.88 3.08
C THR A 89 9.10 21.39 3.58
N ASP A 90 9.67 20.72 4.58
CA ASP A 90 10.99 21.05 5.11
C ASP A 90 12.09 20.85 4.06
N ALA A 91 12.02 19.77 3.26
CA ALA A 91 12.95 19.54 2.16
C ALA A 91 12.84 20.62 1.07
N ILE A 92 11.61 21.03 0.73
CA ILE A 92 11.39 22.17 -0.18
C ILE A 92 12.03 23.44 0.40
N GLY A 93 11.80 23.75 1.68
CA GLY A 93 12.36 24.92 2.34
C GLY A 93 13.89 24.94 2.42
N ARG A 94 14.53 23.76 2.51
CA ARG A 94 16.00 23.62 2.46
C ARG A 94 16.58 23.78 1.06
N SER A 95 15.79 23.54 0.02
CA SER A 95 16.25 23.64 -1.37
C SER A 95 16.45 25.09 -1.81
N ALA A 96 17.44 25.35 -2.67
CA ALA A 96 17.73 26.70 -3.16
C ALA A 96 16.56 27.32 -3.96
N TRP A 97 15.80 26.49 -4.69
CA TRP A 97 14.63 26.94 -5.45
C TRP A 97 13.39 27.15 -4.56
N GLY A 98 13.24 26.35 -3.51
CA GLY A 98 12.05 26.30 -2.67
C GLY A 98 12.13 27.13 -1.38
N ALA A 99 13.29 27.69 -1.03
CA ALA A 99 13.48 28.48 0.19
C ALA A 99 12.53 29.69 0.34
N LYS A 100 11.98 30.20 -0.76
CA LYS A 100 10.97 31.28 -0.77
C LYS A 100 9.57 30.80 -1.18
N ALA A 101 9.41 29.51 -1.46
CA ALA A 101 8.11 28.95 -1.75
C ALA A 101 7.28 28.85 -0.48
N SER A 102 5.97 29.00 -0.61
CA SER A 102 5.00 28.70 0.46
C SER A 102 4.10 27.57 -0.02
N PRO A 103 4.47 26.30 0.23
CA PRO A 103 3.70 25.18 -0.26
C PRO A 103 2.28 25.17 0.29
N VAL A 104 1.31 24.92 -0.58
CA VAL A 104 -0.08 24.66 -0.18
C VAL A 104 -0.19 23.17 0.19
N VAL A 105 -0.54 22.90 1.44
CA VAL A 105 -0.68 21.53 1.97
C VAL A 105 -2.14 21.12 1.95
N SER A 106 -2.46 19.95 1.39
CA SER A 106 -3.82 19.42 1.34
C SER A 106 -3.85 17.90 1.42
N ALA A 107 -4.96 17.33 1.89
CA ALA A 107 -5.18 15.89 1.88
C ALA A 107 -6.23 15.55 0.81
N ALA A 108 -5.95 14.52 0.02
CA ALA A 108 -6.84 14.06 -1.03
C ALA A 108 -8.08 13.38 -0.48
N ASN A 109 -7.94 12.51 0.54
CA ASN A 109 -9.05 11.75 1.10
C ASN A 109 -9.90 11.10 -0.01
N ASP A 110 -9.24 10.36 -0.89
CA ASP A 110 -9.83 9.70 -2.06
C ASP A 110 -10.44 10.65 -3.13
N ARG A 111 -10.20 11.97 -3.03
CA ARG A 111 -10.48 12.94 -4.12
C ARG A 111 -9.39 12.91 -5.19
N ASP A 112 -9.81 13.14 -6.43
CA ASP A 112 -8.89 13.35 -7.55
C ASP A 112 -7.97 14.57 -7.32
N LEU A 113 -6.70 14.44 -7.73
CA LEU A 113 -5.70 15.50 -7.60
C LEU A 113 -6.09 16.78 -8.33
N ASP A 114 -6.81 16.68 -9.45
CA ASP A 114 -7.26 17.82 -10.26
C ASP A 114 -8.34 18.67 -9.57
N LYS A 115 -9.04 18.12 -8.57
CA LYS A 115 -9.97 18.86 -7.71
C LYS A 115 -9.25 19.64 -6.60
N LEU A 116 -8.01 19.29 -6.29
CA LEU A 116 -7.23 19.87 -5.19
C LEU A 116 -6.19 20.87 -5.68
N VAL A 117 -5.73 20.70 -6.92
CA VAL A 117 -4.65 21.47 -7.52
C VAL A 117 -5.17 22.07 -8.83
N ALA A 118 -5.23 23.40 -8.87
CA ALA A 118 -5.64 24.14 -10.06
C ALA A 118 -4.75 23.77 -11.26
N THR A 119 -5.35 23.55 -12.42
CA THR A 119 -4.65 23.03 -13.61
C THR A 119 -4.39 24.08 -14.69
N ASP A 120 -4.81 25.32 -14.45
CA ASP A 120 -4.76 26.46 -15.38
C ASP A 120 -3.42 27.21 -15.36
N GLU A 121 -2.58 27.00 -14.35
CA GLU A 121 -1.25 27.59 -14.24
C GLU A 121 -0.11 26.55 -14.10
N SER A 122 1.12 27.01 -14.37
CA SER A 122 2.34 26.22 -14.15
C SER A 122 2.52 25.98 -12.66
N ARG A 123 2.88 24.75 -12.26
CA ARG A 123 2.81 24.32 -10.86
C ARG A 123 3.77 23.17 -10.58
N HIS A 124 4.17 23.08 -9.32
CA HIS A 124 4.91 21.95 -8.77
C HIS A 124 4.00 21.15 -7.83
N VAL A 125 3.90 19.84 -8.03
CA VAL A 125 3.05 18.97 -7.21
C VAL A 125 3.90 17.86 -6.61
N PHE A 126 3.79 17.70 -5.30
CA PHE A 126 4.33 16.60 -4.52
C PHE A 126 3.15 15.79 -4.00
N ALA A 127 2.94 14.58 -4.53
CA ALA A 127 1.90 13.69 -4.05
C ALA A 127 2.53 12.58 -3.18
N VAL A 128 2.19 12.56 -1.89
CA VAL A 128 2.78 11.66 -0.90
C VAL A 128 1.76 10.64 -0.40
N THR A 129 2.18 9.38 -0.26
CA THR A 129 1.39 8.30 0.31
C THR A 129 2.27 7.37 1.13
N ALA A 130 1.71 6.75 2.16
CA ALA A 130 2.33 5.65 2.89
C ALA A 130 1.33 4.52 3.12
N SER A 131 1.73 3.29 2.80
CA SER A 131 0.86 2.11 2.84
C SER A 131 1.64 0.85 3.21
N LEU A 132 0.99 -0.14 3.80
CA LEU A 132 1.59 -1.45 4.00
C LEU A 132 1.54 -2.24 2.69
N SER A 133 2.60 -2.97 2.36
CA SER A 133 2.58 -3.91 1.23
C SER A 133 1.47 -4.96 1.38
N PRO A 134 1.03 -5.65 0.30
CA PRO A 134 -0.10 -6.59 0.39
C PRO A 134 0.13 -7.75 1.38
N ASP A 135 1.39 -8.13 1.57
CA ASP A 135 1.84 -9.18 2.49
C ASP A 135 2.31 -8.64 3.85
N LEU A 136 2.11 -7.34 4.09
CA LEU A 136 2.49 -6.59 5.30
C LEU A 136 3.99 -6.65 5.65
N ILE A 137 4.87 -6.99 4.70
CA ILE A 137 6.31 -7.06 4.97
C ILE A 137 6.93 -5.70 5.24
N ALA A 138 6.39 -4.61 4.69
CA ALA A 138 6.97 -3.29 4.88
C ALA A 138 5.95 -2.17 4.71
N LEU A 139 6.26 -1.02 5.32
CA LEU A 139 5.64 0.25 4.97
C LEU A 139 6.33 0.81 3.72
N VAL A 140 5.55 1.04 2.67
CA VAL A 140 5.97 1.64 1.41
C VAL A 140 5.45 3.07 1.37
N THR A 141 6.36 4.02 1.43
CA THR A 141 6.08 5.44 1.21
C THR A 141 6.49 5.83 -0.18
N SER A 142 5.66 6.59 -0.89
CA SER A 142 6.02 7.16 -2.19
C SER A 142 5.75 8.66 -2.23
N VAL A 143 6.69 9.40 -2.80
CA VAL A 143 6.56 10.81 -3.15
C VAL A 143 6.67 10.91 -4.66
N GLU A 144 5.56 11.23 -5.33
CA GLU A 144 5.58 11.61 -6.73
C GLU A 144 5.85 13.10 -6.84
N VAL A 145 6.87 13.48 -7.59
CA VAL A 145 7.27 14.85 -7.83
C VAL A 145 6.99 15.17 -9.29
N ALA A 146 6.15 16.17 -9.55
CA ALA A 146 5.77 16.56 -10.92
C ALA A 146 5.80 18.09 -11.08
N ALA A 147 6.49 18.54 -12.13
CA ALA A 147 6.46 19.94 -12.55
C ALA A 147 5.67 20.07 -13.86
N TYR A 148 4.63 20.88 -13.82
CA TYR A 148 3.81 21.24 -14.97
C TYR A 148 4.20 22.67 -15.38
N ALA A 149 4.73 22.82 -16.58
CA ALA A 149 5.19 24.10 -17.08
C ALA A 149 4.63 24.33 -18.48
N GLN A 150 4.14 25.53 -18.73
CA GLN A 150 3.75 25.95 -20.06
C GLN A 150 5.00 26.08 -20.94
N SER A 151 4.98 25.46 -22.11
CA SER A 151 6.02 25.59 -23.13
C SER A 151 5.41 25.78 -24.51
N ASP A 152 6.09 26.51 -25.39
CA ASP A 152 5.63 26.74 -26.76
C ASP A 152 5.38 25.42 -27.48
N GLY A 153 4.22 25.30 -28.13
CA GLY A 153 3.83 24.11 -28.91
C GLY A 153 3.29 22.92 -28.11
N ARG A 154 3.25 22.97 -26.77
CA ARG A 154 2.73 21.89 -25.94
C ARG A 154 1.39 22.29 -25.31
N SER A 155 0.26 21.82 -25.86
CA SER A 155 -1.08 22.16 -25.35
C SER A 155 -1.55 21.26 -24.20
N ASP A 156 -0.92 20.09 -24.01
CA ASP A 156 -1.27 19.09 -23.01
C ASP A 156 -0.56 19.30 -21.66
N TRP A 157 0.23 20.36 -21.51
CA TRP A 157 1.05 20.66 -20.32
C TRP A 157 0.25 20.72 -19.02
N LYS A 158 -1.08 20.93 -19.10
CA LYS A 158 -1.99 20.93 -17.95
C LYS A 158 -2.20 19.53 -17.37
N LYS A 159 -2.05 18.48 -18.19
CA LYS A 159 -2.29 17.07 -17.82
C LYS A 159 -0.99 16.27 -17.80
N THR A 160 -0.04 16.62 -18.66
CA THR A 160 1.23 15.91 -18.80
C THR A 160 2.36 16.80 -18.27
N PRO A 161 3.08 16.38 -17.20
CA PRO A 161 4.14 17.20 -16.63
C PRO A 161 5.31 17.38 -17.62
N ALA A 162 6.03 18.49 -17.48
CA ALA A 162 7.31 18.73 -18.14
C ALA A 162 8.42 17.85 -17.55
N TRP A 163 8.32 17.55 -16.26
CA TRP A 163 9.23 16.68 -15.55
C TRP A 163 8.49 15.93 -14.44
N LYS A 164 8.83 14.65 -14.27
CA LYS A 164 8.27 13.77 -13.26
C LYS A 164 9.32 12.78 -12.79
N ASP A 165 9.43 12.63 -11.47
CA ASP A 165 10.19 11.59 -10.79
C ASP A 165 9.36 10.98 -9.65
N GLN A 166 9.69 9.75 -9.27
CA GLN A 166 9.03 9.02 -8.18
C GLN A 166 10.06 8.56 -7.16
N LEU A 167 9.90 8.98 -5.91
CA LEU A 167 10.77 8.60 -4.80
C LEU A 167 10.04 7.60 -3.92
N PHE A 168 10.67 6.47 -3.62
CA PHE A 168 10.13 5.45 -2.74
C PHE A 168 11.02 5.27 -1.53
N VAL A 169 10.40 5.20 -0.35
CA VAL A 169 11.05 4.72 0.86
C VAL A 169 10.36 3.44 1.28
N ILE A 170 11.12 2.35 1.36
CA ILE A 170 10.64 1.08 1.90
C ILE A 170 11.19 0.95 3.32
N SER A 171 10.34 0.76 4.32
CA SER A 171 10.80 0.50 5.69
C SER A 171 11.69 -0.75 5.76
N ASP A 172 12.38 -0.93 6.87
CA ASP A 172 13.03 -2.22 7.11
C ASP A 172 11.97 -3.35 7.12
N PRO A 173 12.28 -4.52 6.55
CA PRO A 173 11.29 -5.57 6.39
C PRO A 173 10.92 -6.19 7.75
N VAL A 174 9.64 -6.55 7.86
CA VAL A 174 9.07 -7.31 8.96
C VAL A 174 9.18 -8.78 8.59
N GLU A 175 10.29 -9.38 8.97
CA GLU A 175 10.54 -10.80 8.79
C GLU A 175 10.37 -11.52 10.13
N PRO A 176 9.30 -12.32 10.29
CA PRO A 176 9.19 -13.20 11.43
C PRO A 176 10.38 -14.16 11.50
N SER A 177 10.84 -14.46 12.72
CA SER A 177 11.80 -15.56 12.92
C SER A 177 11.21 -16.89 12.45
N ALA A 178 12.04 -17.92 12.31
CA ALA A 178 11.56 -19.26 12.01
C ALA A 178 10.44 -19.68 13.00
N LYS A 179 9.37 -20.28 12.48
CA LYS A 179 8.18 -20.66 13.25
C LYS A 179 8.56 -21.65 14.34
N THR A 180 8.11 -21.39 15.57
CA THR A 180 8.43 -22.23 16.73
C THR A 180 7.25 -23.12 17.14
N LEU A 181 7.50 -24.08 18.04
CA LEU A 181 6.42 -24.87 18.66
C LEU A 181 5.44 -23.99 19.45
N ALA A 182 5.94 -22.93 20.09
CA ALA A 182 5.09 -21.99 20.82
C ALA A 182 4.14 -21.24 19.87
N ASP A 183 4.60 -20.89 18.67
CA ASP A 183 3.74 -20.27 17.64
C ASP A 183 2.65 -21.22 17.15
N ILE A 184 2.99 -22.50 16.95
CA ILE A 184 2.02 -23.53 16.54
C ILE A 184 0.91 -23.65 17.59
N GLU A 185 1.27 -23.79 18.87
CA GLU A 185 0.28 -23.93 19.95
C GLU A 185 -0.54 -22.65 20.14
N ARG A 186 0.08 -21.47 20.04
CA ARG A 186 -0.64 -20.18 20.04
C ARG A 186 -1.66 -20.10 18.91
N MET A 187 -1.26 -20.37 17.67
CA MET A 187 -2.15 -20.30 16.51
C MET A 187 -3.32 -21.28 16.61
N LYS A 188 -3.08 -22.50 17.14
CA LYS A 188 -4.16 -23.46 17.42
C LYS A 188 -5.14 -22.91 18.46
N ALA A 189 -4.62 -22.34 19.55
CA ALA A 189 -5.46 -21.75 20.60
C ALA A 189 -6.29 -20.56 20.08
N GLU A 190 -5.68 -19.67 19.29
CA GLU A 190 -6.37 -18.55 18.62
C GLU A 190 -7.48 -19.05 17.69
N GLU A 191 -7.21 -20.09 16.90
CA GLU A 191 -8.21 -20.69 16.01
C GLU A 191 -9.35 -21.39 16.77
N HIS A 192 -9.06 -22.07 17.88
CA HIS A 192 -10.09 -22.62 18.76
C HIS A 192 -10.98 -21.52 19.34
N ALA A 193 -10.38 -20.46 19.89
CA ALA A 193 -11.12 -19.31 20.41
C ALA A 193 -12.00 -18.63 19.33
N ARG A 194 -11.46 -18.46 18.12
CA ARG A 194 -12.22 -17.94 16.97
C ARG A 194 -13.39 -18.84 16.61
N TYR A 195 -13.18 -20.16 16.57
CA TYR A 195 -14.23 -21.13 16.22
C TYR A 195 -15.35 -21.13 17.26
N GLU A 196 -15.01 -21.14 18.55
CA GLU A 196 -15.98 -21.04 19.65
C GLU A 196 -16.79 -19.73 19.58
N ALA A 197 -16.10 -18.60 19.39
CA ALA A 197 -16.74 -17.28 19.27
C ALA A 197 -17.64 -17.15 18.03
N SER A 198 -17.43 -17.96 17.00
CA SER A 198 -18.24 -17.92 15.77
C SER A 198 -19.67 -18.45 15.94
N GLY A 199 -19.97 -19.13 17.05
CA GLY A 199 -21.28 -19.76 17.28
C GLY A 199 -21.54 -20.98 16.37
N ALA A 200 -20.52 -21.50 15.69
CA ALA A 200 -20.63 -22.62 14.75
C ALA A 200 -21.25 -23.87 15.41
N ASP A 201 -20.91 -24.18 16.65
CA ASP A 201 -21.48 -25.32 17.38
C ASP A 201 -23.00 -25.22 17.56
N ALA A 202 -23.51 -24.01 17.80
CA ALA A 202 -24.94 -23.77 17.91
C ALA A 202 -25.64 -23.95 16.55
N LEU A 203 -25.03 -23.47 15.47
CA LEU A 203 -25.51 -23.67 14.10
C LEU A 203 -25.52 -25.16 13.73
N ILE A 204 -24.46 -25.90 14.03
CA ILE A 204 -24.36 -27.34 13.77
C ILE A 204 -25.44 -28.11 14.54
N LYS A 205 -25.64 -27.81 15.83
CA LYS A 205 -26.71 -28.42 16.64
C LYS A 205 -28.09 -28.14 16.03
N LYS A 206 -28.37 -26.89 15.64
CA LYS A 206 -29.63 -26.49 14.98
C LYS A 206 -29.86 -27.25 13.66
N VAL A 207 -28.83 -27.37 12.84
CA VAL A 207 -28.87 -28.10 11.56
C VAL A 207 -29.10 -29.59 11.78
N ASN A 208 -28.38 -30.23 12.72
CA ASN A 208 -28.52 -31.65 13.02
C ASN A 208 -29.90 -31.99 13.61
N ALA A 209 -30.51 -31.08 14.37
CA ALA A 209 -31.88 -31.19 14.85
C ALA A 209 -32.96 -30.99 13.76
N ARG A 210 -32.57 -30.80 12.50
CA ARG A 210 -33.44 -30.45 11.36
C ARG A 210 -34.25 -29.15 11.55
N GLN A 211 -33.76 -28.25 12.42
CA GLN A 211 -34.35 -26.94 12.70
C GLN A 211 -33.66 -25.80 11.94
N GLY A 212 -32.55 -26.08 11.24
CA GLY A 212 -31.80 -25.13 10.43
C GLY A 212 -32.26 -25.09 8.98
N ASP A 213 -32.30 -23.89 8.41
CA ASP A 213 -32.59 -23.66 7.00
C ASP A 213 -31.37 -23.95 6.10
N GLN A 214 -31.48 -23.64 4.80
CA GLN A 214 -30.37 -23.84 3.86
C GLN A 214 -29.18 -22.92 4.14
N ILE A 215 -29.41 -21.72 4.66
CA ILE A 215 -28.38 -20.73 4.98
C ILE A 215 -27.61 -21.19 6.22
N ASP A 216 -28.31 -21.64 7.27
CA ASP A 216 -27.72 -22.23 8.47
C ASP A 216 -26.81 -23.42 8.12
N ARG A 217 -27.26 -24.30 7.22
CA ARG A 217 -26.47 -25.45 6.73
C ARG A 217 -25.20 -25.00 6.02
N LYS A 218 -25.30 -24.00 5.14
CA LYS A 218 -24.16 -23.45 4.42
C LYS A 218 -23.15 -22.83 5.39
N ASN A 219 -23.61 -21.98 6.31
CA ASN A 219 -22.76 -21.29 7.28
C ASN A 219 -22.08 -22.27 8.24
N ALA A 220 -22.78 -23.29 8.73
CA ALA A 220 -22.19 -24.34 9.55
C ALA A 220 -21.06 -25.09 8.81
N LEU A 221 -21.30 -25.47 7.55
CA LEU A 221 -20.30 -26.16 6.73
C LEU A 221 -19.08 -25.27 6.43
N GLU A 222 -19.30 -24.00 6.11
CA GLU A 222 -18.23 -23.03 5.86
C GLU A 222 -17.39 -22.79 7.11
N ALA A 223 -18.01 -22.65 8.28
CA ALA A 223 -17.31 -22.50 9.55
C ALA A 223 -16.44 -23.74 9.87
N MET A 224 -16.97 -24.96 9.68
CA MET A 224 -16.20 -26.20 9.87
C MET A 224 -15.03 -26.32 8.88
N LYS A 225 -15.25 -26.00 7.60
CA LYS A 225 -14.19 -26.03 6.58
C LYS A 225 -13.09 -25.03 6.89
N LEU A 226 -13.45 -23.81 7.27
CA LEU A 226 -12.49 -22.78 7.66
C LEU A 226 -11.71 -23.20 8.91
N HIS A 227 -12.37 -23.76 9.92
CA HIS A 227 -11.70 -24.26 11.12
C HIS A 227 -10.68 -25.35 10.80
N LYS A 228 -11.07 -26.36 10.03
CA LYS A 228 -10.15 -27.42 9.61
C LYS A 228 -8.96 -26.86 8.82
N LYS A 229 -9.20 -25.91 7.90
CA LYS A 229 -8.14 -25.23 7.14
C LYS A 229 -7.17 -24.51 8.08
N ASN A 230 -7.69 -23.66 8.96
CA ASN A 230 -6.87 -22.87 9.87
C ASN A 230 -6.10 -23.73 10.88
N MET A 231 -6.69 -24.84 11.35
CA MET A 231 -5.99 -25.80 12.23
C MET A 231 -4.86 -26.54 11.51
N ALA A 232 -5.06 -26.91 10.24
CA ALA A 232 -4.00 -27.50 9.42
C ALA A 232 -2.86 -26.50 9.19
N GLU A 233 -3.21 -25.25 8.88
CA GLU A 233 -2.28 -24.13 8.69
C GLU A 233 -1.48 -23.83 9.97
N ALA A 234 -2.15 -23.77 11.12
CA ALA A 234 -1.52 -23.59 12.42
C ALA A 234 -0.48 -24.69 12.71
N SER A 235 -0.77 -25.93 12.30
CA SER A 235 0.07 -27.11 12.55
C SER A 235 1.29 -27.23 11.63
N LEU A 236 1.42 -26.40 10.58
CA LEU A 236 2.60 -26.43 9.72
C LEU A 236 3.87 -26.04 10.50
N PRO A 237 5.02 -26.71 10.28
CA PRO A 237 6.28 -26.39 10.96
C PRO A 237 6.96 -25.13 10.43
N HIS A 238 6.45 -24.54 9.36
CA HIS A 238 6.93 -23.31 8.75
C HIS A 238 5.77 -22.32 8.58
N TRP A 239 6.10 -21.04 8.38
CA TRP A 239 5.11 -20.04 7.99
C TRP A 239 4.70 -20.27 6.53
N SER A 240 3.41 -20.42 6.26
CA SER A 240 2.91 -20.34 4.90
C SER A 240 2.74 -18.87 4.48
N ALA A 241 2.43 -18.65 3.20
CA ALA A 241 2.05 -17.33 2.72
C ALA A 241 0.84 -16.73 3.44
N GLU A 242 -0.10 -17.53 3.95
CA GLU A 242 -1.26 -17.02 4.69
C GLU A 242 -0.92 -16.70 6.16
N SER A 243 -0.19 -17.58 6.84
CA SER A 243 0.13 -17.38 8.26
C SER A 243 1.23 -16.35 8.50
N ILE A 244 2.18 -16.19 7.57
CA ILE A 244 3.24 -15.19 7.70
C ILE A 244 2.68 -13.76 7.71
N VAL A 245 1.61 -13.49 6.96
CA VAL A 245 0.99 -12.15 6.91
C VAL A 245 0.32 -11.81 8.23
N ARG A 246 -0.35 -12.79 8.86
CA ARG A 246 -0.93 -12.62 10.20
C ARG A 246 0.16 -12.37 11.24
N GLU A 247 1.27 -13.08 11.16
CA GLU A 247 2.40 -12.88 12.08
C GLU A 247 3.01 -11.49 11.91
N ARG A 248 3.16 -11.02 10.66
CA ARG A 248 3.59 -9.64 10.39
C ARG A 248 2.61 -8.62 10.95
N ALA A 249 1.31 -8.85 10.84
CA ALA A 249 0.30 -7.99 11.46
C ALA A 249 0.52 -7.90 12.98
N THR A 250 0.74 -9.02 13.66
CA THR A 250 1.11 -9.04 15.10
C THR A 250 2.38 -8.24 15.37
N MET A 251 3.43 -8.40 14.54
CA MET A 251 4.68 -7.65 14.70
C MET A 251 4.53 -6.13 14.50
N TRP A 252 3.57 -5.69 13.69
CA TRP A 252 3.24 -4.27 13.52
C TRP A 252 2.52 -3.69 14.75
N THR A 253 1.77 -4.52 15.49
CA THR A 253 0.98 -4.08 16.65
C THR A 253 1.70 -4.18 17.99
N GLN A 254 2.82 -4.92 18.04
CA GLN A 254 3.65 -5.05 19.23
C GLN A 254 4.14 -3.70 19.78
N ASP A 255 4.34 -3.65 21.10
CA ASP A 255 4.90 -2.52 21.84
C ASP A 255 4.22 -1.18 21.52
N SER A 256 2.89 -1.16 21.50
CA SER A 256 2.10 0.03 21.18
C SER A 256 2.44 0.62 19.81
N CYS A 257 2.48 -0.24 18.78
CA CYS A 257 2.77 0.14 17.40
C CYS A 257 4.18 0.72 17.17
N ARG A 258 5.14 0.48 18.06
CA ARG A 258 6.49 1.07 18.00
C ARG A 258 7.16 0.89 16.64
N ARG A 259 7.01 -0.29 16.03
CA ARG A 259 7.55 -0.57 14.69
C ARG A 259 6.90 0.31 13.61
N MET A 260 5.58 0.47 13.65
CA MET A 260 4.83 1.32 12.73
C MET A 260 5.28 2.79 12.86
N GLN A 261 5.39 3.28 14.09
CA GLN A 261 5.86 4.64 14.38
C GLN A 261 7.27 4.87 13.85
N ALA A 262 8.18 3.93 14.09
CA ALA A 262 9.55 3.99 13.58
C ALA A 262 9.59 4.00 12.04
N ALA A 263 8.78 3.16 11.39
CA ALA A 263 8.69 3.11 9.94
C ALA A 263 8.17 4.43 9.33
N VAL A 264 7.17 5.07 9.95
CA VAL A 264 6.65 6.38 9.52
C VAL A 264 7.69 7.49 9.72
N ALA A 265 8.37 7.52 10.87
CA ALA A 265 9.43 8.49 11.14
C ALA A 265 10.59 8.34 10.14
N GLN A 266 11.00 7.09 9.89
CA GLN A 266 12.02 6.77 8.90
C GLN A 266 11.59 7.20 7.49
N ALA A 267 10.33 6.98 7.11
CA ALA A 267 9.79 7.40 5.83
C ALA A 267 9.90 8.92 5.64
N GLY A 268 9.55 9.71 6.66
CA GLY A 268 9.72 11.17 6.62
C GLY A 268 11.18 11.59 6.42
N SER A 269 12.08 11.07 7.26
CA SER A 269 13.53 11.38 7.19
C SER A 269 14.13 11.03 5.83
N GLU A 270 13.84 9.84 5.32
CA GLU A 270 14.38 9.35 4.05
C GLU A 270 13.76 10.05 2.83
N ALA A 271 12.46 10.36 2.86
CA ALA A 271 11.82 11.14 1.82
C ALA A 271 12.46 12.53 1.72
N GLY A 272 12.70 13.19 2.87
CA GLY A 272 13.41 14.45 2.92
C GLY A 272 14.82 14.36 2.34
N ARG A 273 15.59 13.34 2.73
CA ARG A 273 16.95 13.10 2.20
C ARG A 273 16.96 12.87 0.69
N MET A 274 16.00 12.10 0.17
CA MET A 274 15.86 11.85 -1.27
C MET A 274 15.50 13.11 -2.04
N LEU A 275 14.62 13.96 -1.49
CA LEU A 275 14.26 15.25 -2.07
C LEU A 275 15.43 16.23 -2.09
N ASP A 276 16.19 16.31 -0.99
CA ASP A 276 17.40 17.12 -0.91
C ASP A 276 18.40 16.68 -1.99
N ALA A 277 18.65 15.37 -2.12
CA ALA A 277 19.51 14.81 -3.16
C ALA A 277 18.96 15.05 -4.58
N LEU A 278 17.64 15.00 -4.78
CA LEU A 278 17.00 15.25 -6.07
C LEU A 278 17.33 16.67 -6.56
N TYR A 279 17.09 17.67 -5.72
CA TYR A 279 17.29 19.07 -6.09
C TYR A 279 18.75 19.53 -6.03
N ALA A 280 19.60 18.83 -5.30
CA ALA A 280 21.05 19.00 -5.36
C ALA A 280 21.69 18.28 -6.57
N GLN A 281 20.91 17.54 -7.37
CA GLN A 281 21.40 16.70 -8.48
C GLN A 281 22.43 15.64 -8.02
N GLN A 282 22.21 15.09 -6.83
CA GLN A 282 23.05 14.10 -6.17
C GLN A 282 22.43 12.70 -6.13
N LEU A 283 21.25 12.52 -6.72
CA LEU A 283 20.68 11.19 -6.91
C LEU A 283 21.56 10.35 -7.87
N PRO A 284 21.52 9.01 -7.75
CA PRO A 284 22.11 8.13 -8.75
C PRO A 284 21.61 8.48 -10.17
N PRO A 285 22.41 8.24 -11.22
CA PRO A 285 21.97 8.52 -12.59
C PRO A 285 20.64 7.84 -12.94
N ARG A 286 19.77 8.56 -13.63
CA ARG A 286 18.49 8.04 -14.13
C ARG A 286 18.76 6.93 -15.15
N LEU A 287 18.16 5.77 -14.91
CA LEU A 287 18.23 4.62 -15.81
C LEU A 287 17.22 4.77 -16.95
N ALA A 288 17.61 4.38 -18.16
CA ALA A 288 16.67 4.24 -19.26
C ALA A 288 15.72 3.06 -18.98
N LEU A 289 14.58 3.02 -19.69
CA LEU A 289 13.54 2.00 -19.50
C LEU A 289 14.03 0.55 -19.62
N LYS A 290 15.16 0.32 -20.30
CA LYS A 290 15.74 -1.00 -20.56
C LYS A 290 16.97 -1.32 -19.71
N ASP A 291 17.44 -0.38 -18.91
CA ASP A 291 18.67 -0.56 -18.14
C ASP A 291 18.36 -1.26 -16.80
N GLU A 292 19.28 -2.10 -16.35
CA GLU A 292 19.17 -2.77 -15.05
C GLU A 292 19.87 -1.97 -13.95
N ALA A 293 19.28 -1.98 -12.75
CA ALA A 293 19.90 -1.38 -11.58
C ALA A 293 21.11 -2.22 -11.14
N THR A 294 22.31 -1.71 -11.36
CA THR A 294 23.57 -2.36 -10.95
C THR A 294 24.04 -1.87 -9.58
N GLY A 295 24.67 -2.76 -8.81
CA GLY A 295 25.35 -2.43 -7.55
C GLY A 295 25.14 -3.45 -6.42
N GLU A 296 26.24 -3.93 -5.84
CA GLU A 296 26.30 -4.59 -4.54
C GLU A 296 26.62 -3.51 -3.50
N PHE A 297 25.78 -3.39 -2.47
CA PHE A 297 26.04 -2.47 -1.37
C PHE A 297 25.83 -3.19 -0.05
N ALA A 298 26.83 -3.11 0.82
CA ALA A 298 26.83 -3.77 2.12
C ALA A 298 25.93 -3.01 3.11
N ASN A 299 24.99 -3.72 3.73
CA ASN A 299 24.30 -3.47 5.01
C ASN A 299 23.73 -2.07 5.35
N GLU A 300 23.89 -1.04 4.51
CA GLU A 300 23.37 0.32 4.72
C GLU A 300 22.19 0.62 3.78
N ARG A 301 21.42 1.67 4.12
CA ARG A 301 20.25 2.12 3.34
C ARG A 301 20.70 3.01 2.18
N HIS A 302 20.54 2.55 0.95
CA HIS A 302 20.98 3.26 -0.25
C HIS A 302 19.81 3.71 -1.12
N ILE A 303 19.99 4.85 -1.79
CA ILE A 303 19.10 5.29 -2.87
C ILE A 303 19.57 4.61 -4.16
N ARG A 304 18.68 3.89 -4.84
CA ARG A 304 18.92 3.31 -6.17
C ARG A 304 18.00 3.94 -7.19
N SER A 305 18.49 4.14 -8.40
CA SER A 305 17.63 4.42 -9.54
C SER A 305 17.01 3.12 -10.07
N LEU A 306 15.74 3.21 -10.44
CA LEU A 306 15.02 2.26 -11.25
C LEU A 306 14.62 2.95 -12.58
N PRO A 307 14.31 2.17 -13.62
CA PRO A 307 13.91 2.73 -14.90
C PRO A 307 12.71 3.69 -14.79
N GLY A 308 12.73 4.74 -15.61
CA GLY A 308 11.59 5.67 -15.73
C GLY A 308 11.59 6.85 -14.75
N GLY A 309 12.71 7.20 -14.12
CA GLY A 309 12.79 8.33 -13.18
C GLY A 309 12.34 7.96 -11.78
N VAL A 310 12.64 6.73 -11.39
CA VAL A 310 12.18 6.16 -10.14
C VAL A 310 13.40 5.97 -9.26
N TYR A 311 13.27 6.30 -7.98
CA TYR A 311 14.33 6.15 -7.00
C TYR A 311 13.78 5.43 -5.78
N VAL A 312 14.55 4.51 -5.21
CA VAL A 312 14.13 3.69 -4.07
C VAL A 312 15.20 3.73 -2.99
N SER A 313 14.83 4.14 -1.77
CA SER A 313 15.61 4.01 -0.55
C SER A 313 15.17 2.77 0.25
N ARG A 314 16.08 1.81 0.45
CA ARG A 314 15.87 0.61 1.27
C ARG A 314 17.19 0.01 1.79
N THR A 315 17.09 -0.79 2.85
CA THR A 315 18.17 -1.68 3.31
C THR A 315 18.32 -2.89 2.37
N TRP A 316 19.53 -3.40 2.22
CA TRP A 316 19.84 -4.52 1.33
C TRP A 316 19.63 -5.88 2.01
N GLY A 317 19.34 -6.93 1.23
CA GLY A 317 19.39 -8.32 1.71
C GLY A 317 18.06 -8.99 2.10
N GLY A 318 16.90 -8.36 1.86
CA GLY A 318 15.58 -8.93 2.17
C GLY A 318 14.61 -8.97 0.99
N VAL A 319 13.45 -9.62 1.18
CA VAL A 319 12.37 -9.63 0.20
C VAL A 319 11.85 -8.21 0.00
N SER A 320 11.87 -7.73 -1.24
CA SER A 320 11.39 -6.38 -1.56
C SER A 320 9.92 -6.42 -1.98
N PRO A 321 9.04 -5.62 -1.35
CA PRO A 321 7.64 -5.60 -1.75
C PRO A 321 7.49 -5.06 -3.17
N PRO A 322 6.51 -5.56 -3.93
CA PRO A 322 6.15 -5.00 -5.23
C PRO A 322 5.66 -3.55 -5.07
N LEU A 323 6.35 -2.61 -5.71
CA LEU A 323 6.03 -1.18 -5.65
C LEU A 323 4.82 -0.76 -6.51
N GLY A 324 4.32 -1.67 -7.34
CA GLY A 324 3.27 -1.39 -8.31
C GLY A 324 1.86 -1.26 -7.73
N TYR A 325 1.63 -1.65 -6.48
CA TYR A 325 0.30 -1.64 -5.84
C TYR A 325 0.01 -0.37 -5.02
N ARG A 326 0.90 0.62 -5.03
CA ARG A 326 0.80 1.83 -4.18
C ARG A 326 -0.48 2.66 -4.33
N TYR A 327 -1.16 2.56 -5.48
CA TYR A 327 -2.43 3.28 -5.73
C TYR A 327 -3.67 2.41 -5.50
N ASP A 328 -3.46 1.17 -5.09
CA ASP A 328 -4.50 0.17 -4.88
C ASP A 328 -4.60 -0.10 -3.39
N LEU A 329 -5.12 0.89 -2.66
CA LEU A 329 -5.23 0.85 -1.21
C LEU A 329 -6.58 0.29 -0.81
N LEU A 330 -6.64 -0.32 0.37
CA LEU A 330 -7.91 -0.63 1.00
C LEU A 330 -8.75 0.65 1.15
N PRO A 331 -9.98 0.71 0.62
CA PRO A 331 -10.84 1.89 0.76
C PRO A 331 -11.13 2.17 2.24
N MET A 332 -11.28 3.45 2.60
CA MET A 332 -11.85 3.77 3.91
C MET A 332 -13.31 3.32 3.92
N GLU A 333 -13.78 2.72 5.01
CA GLU A 333 -15.21 2.49 5.19
C GLU A 333 -15.85 3.84 5.54
N ASP A 334 -16.93 4.19 4.82
CA ASP A 334 -17.78 5.36 5.09
C ASP A 334 -18.61 5.17 6.37
#